data_AF-A0A8T3M0G2-F1
#
_entry.id   AF-A0A8T3M0G2-F1
#
_cell.length_a   1.000
_cell.length_b   1.000
_cell.length_c   1.000
_cell.angle_alpha   90.00
_cell.angle_beta   90.00
_cell.angle_gamma   90.00
#
_symmetry.space_group_name_H-M   'P 1'
#
loop_
_entity.id
_entity.type
_entity.pdbx_description
1 polymer ?
#
loop_
_entity_poly.entity_id
_entity_poly.type
_entity_poly.pdbx_seq_one_letter_code
_entity_poly.pdbx_strand_id
1 'polypeptide(L)'
;MLTFATRTWDGWDYIPDVWGRWLAAADGVLLVAAVGGAEAVDADGSPLEEGRPIALTRLAMLSDAECWLEGIRVDPRVRGMNVAT
;
A
#
# COMPACT_ATOMS: atom_id res chain seq x y z
N MET A 1 9.79 1.64 -7.52
CA MET A 1 8.85 2.60 -6.92
C MET A 1 7.43 2.09 -7.16
N LEU A 2 6.50 2.23 -6.20
CA LEU A 2 5.15 1.67 -6.30
C LEU A 2 4.30 2.51 -7.28
N THR A 3 4.20 2.08 -8.55
CA THR A 3 3.58 2.83 -9.65
C THR A 3 2.09 3.15 -9.47
N PHE A 4 1.39 2.45 -8.57
CA PHE A 4 0.01 2.78 -8.24
C PHE A 4 -0.10 3.95 -7.26
N ALA A 5 0.90 4.18 -6.41
CA ALA A 5 0.89 5.27 -5.44
C ALA A 5 0.94 6.64 -6.16
N THR A 6 1.73 6.75 -7.23
CA THR A 6 1.85 7.97 -8.07
C THR A 6 0.58 8.33 -8.83
N ARG A 7 -0.49 7.52 -8.77
CA ARG A 7 -1.81 7.82 -9.34
C ARG A 7 -2.81 8.29 -8.27
N THR A 8 -2.34 8.48 -7.04
CA THR A 8 -3.12 9.09 -5.96
C THR A 8 -3.01 10.62 -6.07
N TRP A 9 -4.06 11.35 -5.66
CA TRP A 9 -4.13 12.82 -5.63
C TRP A 9 -3.62 13.53 -6.90
N ASP A 10 -4.23 13.23 -8.05
CA ASP A 10 -3.93 13.88 -9.34
C ASP A 10 -2.44 13.87 -9.72
N GLY A 11 -1.75 12.78 -9.36
CA GLY A 11 -0.34 12.58 -9.70
C GLY A 11 0.64 13.00 -8.61
N TRP A 12 0.16 13.60 -7.52
CA TRP A 12 0.98 13.97 -6.38
C TRP A 12 0.90 12.92 -5.28
N ASP A 13 2.04 12.44 -4.80
CA ASP A 13 2.08 11.58 -3.62
C ASP A 13 3.37 11.84 -2.84
N TYR A 14 3.29 11.83 -1.51
CA TYR A 14 4.44 11.97 -0.61
C TYR A 14 5.15 10.64 -0.34
N ILE A 15 4.57 9.50 -0.72
CA ILE A 15 5.17 8.18 -0.51
C ILE A 15 6.62 8.10 -1.02
N PRO A 16 6.96 8.58 -2.23
CA PRO A 16 8.35 8.57 -2.71
C PRO A 16 9.32 9.30 -1.77
N ASP A 17 8.89 10.40 -1.17
CA ASP A 17 9.72 11.24 -0.30
C ASP A 17 9.95 10.60 1.08
N VAL A 18 8.99 9.81 1.57
CA VAL A 18 9.08 9.14 2.88
C VAL A 18 9.53 7.69 2.82
N TRP A 19 9.58 7.09 1.62
CA TRP A 19 9.84 5.65 1.44
C TRP A 19 11.12 5.17 2.14
N GLY A 20 12.24 5.88 1.91
CA GLY A 20 13.52 5.54 2.53
C GLY A 20 13.47 5.64 4.06
N ARG A 21 12.81 6.68 4.57
CA ARG A 21 12.61 6.87 6.02
C ARG A 21 11.79 5.73 6.61
N TRP A 22 10.68 5.36 5.96
CA TRP A 22 9.79 4.31 6.44
C TRP A 22 10.45 2.93 6.44
N LEU A 23 11.25 2.60 5.42
CA LEU A 23 11.99 1.34 5.38
C LEU A 23 13.06 1.21 6.48
N ALA A 24 13.69 2.33 6.85
CA ALA A 24 14.74 2.34 7.87
C ALA A 24 14.22 2.51 9.30
N ALA A 25 12.93 2.84 9.46
CA ALA A 25 12.35 3.14 10.75
C ALA A 25 12.14 1.88 11.59
N ALA A 26 12.66 1.89 12.82
CA ALA A 26 12.54 0.78 13.77
C ALA A 26 11.31 0.89 14.69
N ASP A 27 10.55 1.98 14.57
CA ASP A 27 9.41 2.32 15.42
C ASP A 27 8.08 1.78 14.87
N GLY A 28 8.09 0.75 14.03
CA GLY A 28 6.85 0.23 13.47
C GLY A 28 7.04 -0.70 12.29
N VAL A 29 6.01 -0.77 11.45
CA VAL A 29 5.97 -1.69 10.30
C VAL A 29 5.54 -0.98 9.03
N LEU A 30 6.21 -1.31 7.92
CA LEU A 30 5.75 -1.05 6.57
C LEU A 30 5.26 -2.37 5.97
N LEU A 31 3.97 -2.45 5.64
CA LEU A 31 3.36 -3.63 5.04
C LEU A 31 3.06 -3.34 3.56
N VAL A 32 3.29 -4.34 2.71
CA VAL A 32 2.96 -4.30 1.28
C VAL A 32 2.09 -5.50 0.96
N ALA A 33 0.94 -5.26 0.35
CA ALA A 33 0.08 -6.31 -0.19
C ALA A 33 0.46 -6.55 -1.65
N ALA A 34 0.65 -7.83 -2.01
CA ALA A 34 0.91 -8.27 -3.36
C ALA A 34 -0.12 -9.33 -3.79
N VAL A 35 -0.35 -9.42 -5.10
CA VAL A 35 -1.25 -10.42 -5.69
C VAL A 35 -0.70 -11.82 -5.42
N GLY A 36 -1.52 -12.71 -4.85
CA GLY A 36 -1.08 -14.04 -4.40
C GLY A 36 -1.37 -15.21 -5.34
N GLY A 37 -2.09 -15.03 -6.45
CA GLY A 37 -2.43 -16.15 -7.33
C GLY A 37 -2.71 -15.72 -8.77
N ALA A 38 -2.47 -16.65 -9.70
CA ALA A 38 -2.57 -16.43 -11.15
C ALA A 38 -3.99 -16.13 -11.66
N GLU A 39 -5.02 -16.42 -10.87
CA GLU A 39 -6.43 -16.17 -11.21
C GLU A 39 -6.96 -14.84 -10.64
N ALA A 40 -6.10 -14.03 -10.02
CA ALA A 40 -6.53 -12.77 -9.45
C ALA A 40 -7.04 -11.80 -10.53
N VAL A 41 -8.15 -11.13 -10.22
CA VAL A 41 -8.75 -10.10 -11.07
C VAL A 41 -8.94 -8.81 -10.28
N ASP A 42 -9.02 -7.69 -10.99
CA ASP A 42 -9.35 -6.39 -10.43
C ASP A 42 -10.88 -6.18 -10.33
N ALA A 43 -11.30 -4.99 -9.90
CA ALA A 43 -12.70 -4.67 -9.68
C ALA A 43 -13.56 -4.72 -10.96
N ASP A 44 -12.93 -4.59 -12.12
CA ASP A 44 -13.58 -4.67 -13.44
C ASP A 44 -13.49 -6.09 -14.04
N GLY A 45 -12.93 -7.06 -13.30
CA GLY A 45 -12.73 -8.43 -13.74
C GLY A 45 -11.51 -8.63 -14.66
N SER A 46 -10.63 -7.63 -14.78
CA SER A 46 -9.40 -7.76 -15.59
C SER A 46 -8.30 -8.46 -14.80
N PRO A 47 -7.49 -9.33 -15.42
CA PRO A 47 -6.46 -10.10 -14.72
C PRO A 47 -5.40 -9.20 -14.06
N LEU A 48 -4.88 -9.69 -12.94
CA LEU A 48 -3.78 -9.13 -12.19
C LEU A 48 -2.60 -10.11 -12.17
N GLU A 49 -1.41 -9.58 -12.38
CA GLU A 49 -0.16 -10.34 -12.35
C GLU A 49 0.19 -10.77 -10.91
N GLU A 50 0.54 -12.04 -10.71
CA GLU A 50 1.04 -12.57 -9.44
C GLU A 50 2.29 -11.81 -8.96
N GLY A 51 2.41 -11.57 -7.66
CA GLY A 51 3.52 -10.84 -7.05
C GLY A 51 3.45 -9.32 -7.26
N ARG A 52 2.53 -8.79 -8.08
CA ARG A 52 2.35 -7.36 -8.26
C ARG A 52 1.92 -6.68 -6.95
N PRO A 53 2.64 -5.65 -6.47
CA PRO A 53 2.19 -4.85 -5.33
C PRO A 53 0.92 -4.07 -5.67
N ILE A 54 -0.08 -4.13 -4.79
CA ILE A 54 -1.40 -3.50 -4.98
C ILE A 54 -1.83 -2.61 -3.81
N ALA A 55 -1.20 -2.72 -2.65
CA ALA A 55 -1.43 -1.81 -1.54
C ALA A 55 -0.19 -1.70 -0.65
N LEU A 56 -0.13 -0.63 0.13
CA LEU A 56 0.86 -0.46 1.19
C LEU A 56 0.22 0.22 2.40
N THR A 57 0.77 -0.04 3.59
CA THR A 57 0.48 0.77 4.77
C THR A 57 1.69 0.91 5.68
N ARG A 58 1.83 2.07 6.33
CA ARG A 58 2.80 2.32 7.39
C ARG A 58 2.07 2.57 8.70
N LEU A 59 2.44 1.79 9.72
CA LEU A 59 2.00 1.95 11.11
C LEU A 59 3.22 2.23 11.98
N ALA A 60 3.22 3.34 12.72
CA ALA A 60 4.26 3.72 13.69
C ALA A 60 3.73 3.52 15.11
N MET A 61 4.48 2.83 15.95
CA MET A 61 4.23 2.73 17.38
C MET A 61 4.67 4.04 18.05
N LEU A 62 3.73 4.73 18.69
CA LEU A 62 4.03 5.94 19.49
C LEU A 62 4.33 5.57 20.95
N SER A 63 3.79 4.44 21.39
CA SER A 63 4.00 3.81 22.69
C SER A 63 3.75 2.30 22.57
N ASP A 64 3.82 1.57 23.67
CA ASP A 64 3.52 0.13 23.69
C ASP A 64 2.04 -0.18 23.38
N ALA A 65 1.15 0.82 23.46
CA ALA A 65 -0.30 0.64 23.32
C ALA A 65 -0.94 1.49 22.21
N GLU A 66 -0.20 2.45 21.63
CA GLU A 66 -0.73 3.38 20.65
C GLU A 66 0.07 3.32 19.36
N CYS A 67 -0.64 3.35 18.23
CA CYS A 67 -0.03 3.43 16.92
C CYS A 67 -0.66 4.53 16.07
N TRP A 68 0.13 5.04 15.14
CA TRP A 68 -0.26 6.03 14.16
C TRP A 68 -0.15 5.44 12.76
N LEU A 69 -1.26 5.49 12.03
CA LEU A 69 -1.33 5.12 10.62
C LEU A 69 -0.78 6.28 9.77
N GLU A 70 0.54 6.32 9.57
CA GLU A 70 1.22 7.37 8.79
C GLU A 70 0.80 7.39 7.31
N GLY A 71 0.32 6.26 6.79
CA GLY A 71 -0.25 6.23 5.46
C GLY A 71 -0.78 4.88 5.03
N ILE A 72 -1.71 4.95 4.09
CA ILE A 72 -2.31 3.81 3.40
C ILE A 72 -2.52 4.17 1.93
N ARG A 73 -2.20 3.25 1.02
CA ARG A 73 -2.51 3.37 -0.41
C ARG A 73 -3.01 2.04 -0.94
N VAL A 74 -4.02 2.10 -1.79
CA VAL A 74 -4.57 0.96 -2.53
C VAL A 74 -4.64 1.34 -4.00
N ASP A 75 -4.13 0.47 -4.88
CA ASP A 75 -4.23 0.61 -6.34
C ASP A 75 -5.71 0.84 -6.70
N PRO A 76 -6.06 1.92 -7.42
CA PRO A 76 -7.44 2.20 -7.82
C PRO A 76 -8.20 1.01 -8.41
N ARG A 77 -7.49 0.11 -9.11
CA ARG A 77 -8.06 -1.08 -9.74
C ARG A 77 -8.69 -2.06 -8.73
N VAL A 78 -8.25 -2.06 -7.47
CA VAL A 78 -8.69 -3.03 -6.45
C VAL A 78 -9.38 -2.39 -5.25
N ARG A 79 -9.77 -1.12 -5.35
CA ARG A 79 -10.53 -0.43 -4.29
C ARG A 79 -11.94 -1.04 -4.17
N GLY A 80 -12.46 -1.11 -2.94
CA GLY A 80 -13.75 -1.75 -2.67
C GLY A 80 -13.72 -3.28 -2.63
N MET A 81 -12.56 -3.90 -2.85
CA MET A 81 -12.40 -5.37 -2.80
C MET A 81 -11.85 -5.87 -1.45
N ASN A 82 -12.08 -5.12 -0.36
CA ASN A 82 -11.61 -5.43 1.00
C ASN A 82 -10.08 -5.58 1.17
N VAL A 83 -9.29 -4.97 0.28
CA VAL A 83 -7.81 -4.91 0.42
C VAL A 83 -7.38 -4.05 1.62
N ALA A 84 -8.21 -3.07 1.99
CA ALA A 84 -8.12 -2.29 3.22
C ALA A 84 -9.52 -2.18 3.82
N THR A 85 -9.68 -2.49 5.11
CA THR A 85 -10.98 -2.54 5.84
C THR A 85 -10.89 -1.89 7.20
#